data_AF-A0A8S4RHA8-F1
#
_entry.id   AF-A0A8S4RHA8-F1
#
_cell.length_a   1.000
_cell.length_b   1.000
_cell.length_c   1.000
_cell.angle_alpha   90.00
_cell.angle_beta   90.00
_cell.angle_gamma   90.00
#
_symmetry.space_group_name_H-M   'P 1'
#
loop_
_entity.id
_entity.type
_entity.pdbx_description
1 polymer ?
#
loop_
_entity_poly.entity_id
_entity_poly.type
_entity_poly.pdbx_seq_one_letter_code
_entity_poly.pdbx_strand_id
1 'polypeptide(L)'
;MKFKSKFNQSKLYFHYDVQWDKLKSVKWMNARASSNKAYVPTTVENVANVCTHALCVAPASLGARELLTRSVNAPQAIAAVVYGLALCLLFAVSTTFHSVCCCKSDT
;
A
#
# COMPACT_ATOMS: atom_id res chain seq x y z
N MET A 1 -40.55 -25.11 24.95
CA MET A 1 -40.24 -23.66 24.91
C MET A 1 -39.38 -23.38 23.69
N LYS A 2 -39.85 -22.51 22.77
CA LYS A 2 -39.17 -22.15 21.51
C LYS A 2 -38.08 -21.10 21.78
N PHE A 3 -36.82 -21.52 21.83
CA PHE A 3 -35.66 -20.62 21.83
C PHE A 3 -35.35 -20.15 20.40
N LYS A 4 -36.22 -19.32 19.81
CA LYS A 4 -35.85 -18.48 18.67
C LYS A 4 -35.41 -17.11 19.21
N SER A 5 -34.25 -17.11 19.85
CA SER A 5 -33.58 -15.88 20.28
C SER A 5 -33.15 -15.09 19.04
N LYS A 6 -33.37 -13.78 19.10
CA LYS A 6 -33.39 -12.83 18.00
C LYS A 6 -32.01 -12.63 17.38
N PHE A 7 -31.60 -13.52 16.47
CA PHE A 7 -30.49 -13.26 15.54
C PHE A 7 -31.00 -12.44 14.34
N ASN A 8 -31.56 -11.27 14.63
CA ASN A 8 -32.00 -10.29 13.65
C ASN A 8 -31.77 -8.91 14.26
N GLN A 9 -30.71 -8.23 13.80
CA GLN A 9 -30.48 -6.76 13.81
C GLN A 9 -28.98 -6.42 13.85
N SER A 10 -28.21 -6.91 12.86
CA SER A 10 -26.99 -6.22 12.45
C SER A 10 -26.80 -6.37 10.94
N LYS A 11 -27.85 -6.04 10.20
CA LYS A 11 -27.74 -5.61 8.82
C LYS A 11 -27.16 -4.18 8.84
N LEU A 12 -25.91 -4.07 9.27
CA LEU A 12 -25.13 -2.85 9.17
C LEU A 12 -24.82 -2.70 7.68
N TYR A 13 -25.79 -2.18 6.94
CA TYR A 13 -25.62 -1.85 5.53
C TYR A 13 -24.61 -0.71 5.48
N PHE A 14 -23.37 -1.07 5.15
CA PHE A 14 -22.36 -0.13 4.70
C PHE A 14 -22.88 0.42 3.36
N HIS A 15 -23.67 1.49 3.40
CA HIS A 15 -24.16 2.20 2.22
C HIS A 15 -23.01 3.05 1.67
N TYR A 16 -22.00 2.37 1.12
CA TYR A 16 -20.98 2.99 0.32
C TYR A 16 -21.56 3.14 -1.08
N ASP A 17 -22.07 4.33 -1.39
CA ASP A 17 -22.47 4.71 -2.75
C ASP A 17 -21.19 4.89 -3.58
N VAL A 18 -20.60 3.76 -3.96
CA VAL A 18 -19.46 3.71 -4.87
C VAL A 18 -20.03 3.98 -6.26
N GLN A 19 -19.60 5.09 -6.87
CA GLN A 19 -20.00 5.47 -8.22
C GLN A 19 -19.33 4.55 -9.25
N TRP A 20 -19.81 3.31 -9.36
CA TRP A 20 -19.25 2.24 -10.20
C TRP A 20 -19.08 2.63 -11.66
N ASP A 21 -19.98 3.47 -12.18
CA ASP A 21 -19.93 3.93 -13.57
C ASP A 21 -18.73 4.86 -13.82
N LYS A 22 -18.36 5.68 -12.83
CA LYS A 22 -17.12 6.47 -12.90
C LYS A 22 -15.89 5.58 -12.87
N LEU A 23 -15.87 4.54 -12.03
CA LEU A 23 -14.74 3.60 -11.97
C LEU A 23 -14.55 2.80 -13.26
N LYS A 24 -15.62 2.43 -13.96
CA LYS A 24 -15.54 1.77 -15.27
C LYS A 24 -14.95 2.68 -16.36
N SER A 25 -15.15 3.99 -16.25
CA SER A 25 -14.64 4.98 -17.21
C SER A 25 -13.15 5.29 -17.01
N VAL A 26 -12.58 4.94 -15.85
CA VAL A 26 -11.16 5.17 -15.56
C VAL A 26 -10.30 4.19 -16.34
N LYS A 27 -9.26 4.70 -17.00
CA LYS A 27 -8.24 3.88 -17.65
C LYS A 27 -7.24 3.39 -16.61
N TRP A 28 -7.48 2.20 -16.07
CA TRP A 28 -6.70 1.60 -14.99
C TRP A 28 -5.30 1.14 -15.37
N MET A 29 -5.08 0.80 -16.65
CA MET A 29 -3.82 0.27 -17.13
C MET A 29 -3.62 0.63 -18.60
N ASN A 30 -2.38 0.89 -19.00
CA ASN A 30 -2.05 1.11 -20.40
C ASN A 30 -1.88 -0.21 -21.17
N ALA A 31 -1.99 -0.15 -22.50
CA ALA A 31 -1.69 -1.31 -23.33
C ALA A 31 -0.20 -1.69 -23.19
N ARG A 32 0.11 -2.98 -23.36
CA ARG A 32 1.49 -3.49 -23.29
C ARG A 32 2.37 -2.72 -24.28
N ALA A 33 3.59 -2.40 -23.86
CA ALA A 33 4.54 -1.73 -24.73
C ALA A 33 4.80 -2.55 -26.02
N SER A 34 4.92 -1.85 -27.14
CA SER A 34 5.36 -2.45 -28.40
C SER A 34 6.80 -2.96 -28.29
N SER A 35 7.20 -3.89 -29.15
CA SER A 35 8.58 -4.37 -29.20
C SER A 35 9.58 -3.21 -29.32
N ASN A 36 10.67 -3.26 -28.55
CA ASN A 36 11.70 -2.20 -28.43
C ASN A 36 11.24 -0.85 -27.84
N LYS A 37 10.14 -0.78 -27.07
CA LYS A 37 9.76 0.41 -26.30
C LYS A 37 9.62 0.10 -24.82
N ALA A 38 9.98 1.05 -23.97
CA ALA A 38 9.73 0.99 -22.54
C ALA A 38 8.23 1.18 -22.26
N TYR A 39 7.71 0.48 -21.25
CA TYR A 39 6.34 0.66 -20.78
C TYR A 39 6.17 2.03 -20.12
N VAL A 40 5.10 2.74 -20.47
CA VAL A 40 4.74 4.01 -19.86
C VAL A 40 3.46 3.81 -19.05
N PRO A 41 3.55 3.75 -17.71
CA PRO A 41 2.40 3.59 -16.85
C PRO A 41 1.51 4.83 -16.89
N THR A 42 0.21 4.63 -16.66
CA THR A 42 -0.75 5.71 -16.44
C THR A 42 -0.55 6.35 -15.07
N THR A 43 -1.07 7.57 -14.87
CA THR A 43 -1.06 8.26 -13.58
C THR A 43 -1.74 7.43 -12.49
N VAL A 44 -2.84 6.75 -12.83
CA VAL A 44 -3.58 5.89 -11.89
C VAL A 44 -2.75 4.68 -11.46
N GLU A 45 -2.04 4.02 -12.39
CA GLU A 45 -1.12 2.94 -12.06
C GLU A 45 0.01 3.42 -11.15
N ASN A 46 0.57 4.58 -11.44
CA ASN A 46 1.65 5.15 -10.65
C ASN A 46 1.19 5.42 -9.21
N VAL A 47 0.03 6.08 -9.04
CA VAL A 47 -0.59 6.36 -7.73
C VAL A 47 -0.93 5.07 -6.99
N ALA A 48 -1.53 4.08 -7.67
CA ALA A 48 -1.85 2.79 -7.06
C ALA A 48 -0.59 2.09 -6.54
N ASN A 49 0.47 2.06 -7.33
CA ASN A 49 1.76 1.52 -6.92
C ASN A 49 2.31 2.27 -5.69
N VAL A 50 2.28 3.61 -5.69
CA VAL A 50 2.69 4.41 -4.51
C VAL A 50 1.92 4.00 -3.28
N CYS A 51 0.59 3.97 -3.36
CA CYS A 51 -0.27 3.68 -2.22
C CYS A 51 0.02 2.30 -1.65
N THR A 52 0.15 1.28 -2.51
CA THR A 52 0.46 -0.09 -2.05
C THR A 52 1.83 -0.20 -1.39
N HIS A 53 2.84 0.50 -1.89
CA HIS A 53 4.19 0.49 -1.28
C HIS A 53 4.26 1.33 0.00
N ALA A 54 3.55 2.48 0.06
CA ALA A 54 3.47 3.31 1.25
C ALA A 54 2.76 2.59 2.41
N LEU A 55 1.73 1.80 2.10
CA LEU A 55 1.06 0.93 3.08
C LEU A 55 2.01 -0.08 3.71
N CYS A 56 3.05 -0.50 2.99
CA CYS A 56 4.07 -1.45 3.50
C CYS A 56 5.11 -0.81 4.43
N VAL A 57 5.21 0.52 4.49
CA VAL A 57 6.11 1.22 5.44
C VAL A 57 5.67 0.97 6.88
N ALA A 58 4.36 1.00 7.15
CA ALA A 58 3.81 0.79 8.49
C ALA A 58 4.11 -0.60 9.08
N PRO A 59 3.81 -1.73 8.41
CA PRO A 59 4.16 -3.05 8.90
C PRO A 59 5.69 -3.26 8.98
N ALA A 60 6.46 -2.69 8.06
CA ALA A 60 7.93 -2.72 8.14
C ALA A 60 8.46 -2.03 9.40
N SER A 61 7.90 -0.87 9.74
CA SER A 61 8.26 -0.11 10.95
C SER A 61 7.88 -0.87 12.23
N LEU A 62 6.70 -1.49 12.25
CA LEU A 62 6.25 -2.32 13.38
C LEU A 62 7.12 -3.56 13.55
N GLY A 63 7.47 -4.23 12.45
CA GLY A 63 8.38 -5.38 12.45
C GLY A 63 9.77 -5.03 12.95
N ALA A 64 10.32 -3.88 12.52
CA ALA A 64 11.59 -3.36 13.03
C ALA A 64 11.55 -3.11 14.55
N ARG A 65 10.44 -2.53 15.04
CA ARG A 65 10.25 -2.26 16.47
C ARG A 65 10.14 -3.55 17.28
N GLU A 66 9.45 -4.55 16.76
CA GLU A 66 9.34 -5.88 17.39
C GLU A 66 10.71 -6.58 17.44
N LEU A 67 11.49 -6.54 16.36
CA LEU A 67 12.84 -7.10 16.32
C LEU A 67 13.77 -6.44 17.35
N LEU A 68 13.69 -5.12 17.50
CA LEU A 68 14.43 -4.39 18.53
C LEU A 68 14.01 -4.81 19.94
N THR A 69 12.70 -4.90 20.18
CA THR A 69 12.14 -5.26 21.50
C THR A 69 12.54 -6.68 21.92
N ARG A 70 12.67 -7.60 20.95
CA ARG A 70 13.07 -8.98 21.20
C ARG A 70 14.58 -9.22 21.17
N SER A 71 15.38 -8.22 20.83
CA SER A 71 16.83 -8.37 20.77
C SER A 71 17.40 -8.51 22.18
N VAL A 72 18.19 -9.58 22.41
CA VAL A 72 18.80 -9.87 23.72
C VAL A 72 20.28 -9.48 23.72
N ASN A 73 20.93 -9.57 22.55
CA ASN A 73 22.36 -9.34 22.39
C ASN A 73 22.63 -8.22 21.38
N ALA A 74 23.77 -7.54 21.53
CA ALA A 74 24.17 -6.45 20.64
C ALA A 74 24.14 -6.81 19.14
N PRO A 75 24.58 -8.00 18.69
CA PRO A 75 24.47 -8.37 17.27
C PRO A 75 23.03 -8.48 16.77
N GLN A 76 22.09 -8.93 17.61
CA GLN A 76 20.68 -9.02 17.26
C GLN A 76 20.04 -7.63 17.16
N ALA A 77 20.42 -6.72 18.06
CA ALA A 77 19.97 -5.32 18.01
C ALA A 77 20.49 -4.63 16.74
N ILE A 78 21.77 -4.82 16.41
CA ILE A 78 22.37 -4.29 15.17
C ILE A 78 21.65 -4.86 13.94
N ALA A 79 21.39 -6.16 13.89
CA ALA A 79 20.65 -6.79 12.81
C ALA A 79 19.23 -6.19 12.69
N ALA A 80 18.50 -6.04 13.81
CA ALA A 80 17.18 -5.43 13.84
C ALA A 80 17.17 -3.99 13.27
N VAL A 81 18.17 -3.19 13.62
CA VAL A 81 18.34 -1.83 13.08
C VAL A 81 18.61 -1.88 11.57
N VAL A 82 19.58 -2.70 11.12
CA VAL A 82 19.96 -2.77 9.70
C VAL A 82 18.77 -3.22 8.84
N TYR A 83 18.09 -4.30 9.22
CA TYR A 83 16.93 -4.79 8.49
C TYR A 83 15.76 -3.80 8.53
N GLY A 84 15.49 -3.22 9.70
CA GLY A 84 14.41 -2.24 9.86
C GLY A 84 14.61 -0.99 9.02
N LEU A 85 15.80 -0.40 9.06
CA LEU A 85 16.14 0.79 8.27
C LEU A 85 16.14 0.48 6.77
N ALA A 86 16.71 -0.65 6.36
CA ALA A 86 16.74 -1.03 4.94
C ALA A 86 15.33 -1.20 4.37
N LEU A 87 14.43 -1.91 5.08
CA LEU A 87 13.04 -2.09 4.66
C LEU A 87 12.25 -0.77 4.65
N CYS A 88 12.42 0.07 5.67
CA CYS A 88 11.74 1.37 5.71
C CYS A 88 12.22 2.31 4.60
N LEU A 89 13.53 2.37 4.34
CA LEU A 89 14.11 3.18 3.25
C LEU A 89 13.69 2.67 1.88
N LEU A 90 13.63 1.34 1.68
CA LEU A 90 13.16 0.75 0.41
C LEU A 90 11.75 1.24 0.06
N PHE A 91 10.82 1.18 1.01
CA PHE A 91 9.45 1.64 0.80
C PHE A 91 9.34 3.18 0.74
N ALA A 92 10.14 3.92 1.53
CA ALA A 92 10.14 5.38 1.52
C ALA A 92 10.69 5.98 0.22
N VAL A 93 11.78 5.43 -0.32
CA VAL A 93 12.35 5.86 -1.61
C VAL A 93 11.39 5.50 -2.74
N SER A 94 10.79 4.31 -2.72
CA SER A 94 9.74 3.92 -3.66
C SER A 94 8.59 4.93 -3.64
N THR A 95 8.10 5.29 -2.45
CA THR A 95 7.00 6.26 -2.27
C THR A 95 7.37 7.65 -2.79
N THR A 96 8.56 8.15 -2.42
CA THR A 96 9.03 9.49 -2.81
C THR A 96 9.25 9.60 -4.31
N PHE A 97 9.87 8.60 -4.94
CA PHE A 97 10.14 8.59 -6.38
C PHE A 97 8.86 8.72 -7.20
N HIS A 98 7.82 7.97 -6.81
CA HIS A 98 6.55 8.04 -7.50
C HIS A 98 5.73 9.30 -7.14
N SER A 99 5.83 9.83 -5.91
CA SER A 99 5.16 11.07 -5.50
C SER A 99 5.71 12.30 -6.22
N VAL A 100 7.03 12.41 -6.36
CA VAL A 100 7.68 13.53 -7.07
C VAL A 100 7.40 13.47 -8.57
N CYS A 101 7.34 12.27 -9.18
CA CYS A 101 6.93 12.11 -10.57
C CYS A 101 5.48 12.55 -10.83
N CYS A 102 4.57 12.36 -9.87
CA CYS A 102 3.20 12.87 -9.97
C CYS A 102 3.11 14.40 -9.81
N CYS A 103 3.97 15.02 -9.00
CA CYS A 103 3.94 16.49 -8.82
C CYS A 103 4.58 17.29 -9.97
N LYS A 104 5.29 16.67 -10.92
CA LYS A 104 5.92 17.38 -12.05
C LYS A 104 5.06 17.48 -13.30
N SER A 105 3.83 16.94 -13.32
CA SER A 105 2.93 17.04 -14.48
C SER A 105 2.08 18.31 -14.53
N ASP A 106 2.17 19.21 -13.54
CA ASP A 106 1.37 20.44 -13.45
C ASP A 106 2.22 21.73 -13.59
N THR A 107 3.11 21.79 -14.59
CA THR A 107 3.72 23.06 -15.07
C THR A 107 3.89 23.02 -16.58
#